data_AF-A0A4S4DZQ2-F1
#
_entry.id   AF-A0A4S4DZQ2-F1
#
_cell.length_a   1.000
_cell.length_b   1.000
_cell.length_c   1.000
_cell.angle_alpha   90.00
_cell.angle_beta   90.00
_cell.angle_gamma   90.00
#
_symmetry.space_group_name_H-M   'P 1'
#
loop_
_entity.id
_entity.type
_entity.pdbx_description
1 polymer ?
#
loop_
_entity_poly.entity_id
_entity_poly.type
_entity_poly.pdbx_seq_one_letter_code
_entity_poly.pdbx_strand_id
1 'polypeptide(L)'
;MSGKGELVVVEVRKTEVVAVALPMRVHLLPLSNHDLLLPPVDVAVFFCYKNPTTTTTRLIGKEGALMLFTFASMIGVLKKAMSQALVSYYPFAGEVVHNTVGEPQLLCNNHGVDFIEAFAHVELQGLNFYNPDYSIEGKLVPKKKQGVLSVQNGKNLFPSAFILWALIHSSFATY
;
A
#
# COMPACT_ATOMS: atom_id res chain seq x y z
N MET A 1 -15.53 22.73 -20.30
CA MET A 1 -15.83 23.10 -18.90
C MET A 1 -14.59 22.80 -18.08
N SER A 2 -13.87 23.84 -17.65
CA SER A 2 -12.64 23.70 -16.87
C SER A 2 -13.02 23.38 -15.43
N GLY A 3 -12.91 22.11 -15.05
CA GLY A 3 -13.05 21.71 -13.66
C GLY A 3 -11.86 22.26 -12.89
N LYS A 4 -12.10 23.19 -11.98
CA LYS A 4 -11.13 23.54 -10.93
C LYS A 4 -10.78 22.24 -10.21
N GLY A 5 -9.58 21.72 -10.47
CA GLY A 5 -9.07 20.54 -9.77
C GLY A 5 -8.94 20.90 -8.30
N GLU A 6 -9.89 20.44 -7.49
CA GLU A 6 -9.80 20.54 -6.04
C GLU A 6 -8.49 19.89 -5.60
N LEU A 7 -7.69 20.62 -4.84
CA LEU A 7 -6.40 20.14 -4.38
C LEU A 7 -6.67 19.02 -3.37
N VAL A 8 -6.46 17.77 -3.79
CA VAL A 8 -6.52 16.63 -2.87
C VAL A 8 -5.36 16.74 -1.89
N VAL A 9 -5.67 17.15 -0.66
CA VAL A 9 -4.70 17.21 0.43
C VAL A 9 -4.76 15.90 1.22
N VAL A 10 -3.62 15.21 1.23
CA VAL A 10 -3.40 13.98 2.00
C VAL A 10 -2.55 14.32 3.22
N GLU A 11 -3.11 14.09 4.41
CA GLU A 11 -2.43 14.23 5.68
C GLU A 11 -1.95 12.86 6.16
N VAL A 12 -0.63 12.67 6.21
CA VAL A 12 -0.04 11.46 6.77
C VAL A 12 -0.08 11.54 8.30
N ARG A 13 -0.74 10.57 8.95
CA ARG A 13 -0.83 10.51 10.41
C ARG A 13 0.21 9.61 11.04
N LYS A 14 0.53 8.50 10.38
CA LYS A 14 1.46 7.50 10.91
C LYS A 14 2.18 6.79 9.78
N THR A 15 3.45 6.48 9.98
CA THR A 15 4.22 5.59 9.12
C THR A 15 4.86 4.54 10.01
N GLU A 16 4.68 3.28 9.66
CA GLU A 16 5.25 2.13 10.37
C GLU A 16 5.82 1.15 9.36
N VAL A 17 6.87 0.44 9.77
CA VAL A 17 7.45 -0.61 8.95
C VAL A 17 6.89 -1.95 9.38
N VAL A 18 6.32 -2.69 8.44
CA VAL A 18 5.79 -4.03 8.68
C VAL A 18 6.77 -5.06 8.14
N ALA A 19 7.41 -5.78 9.05
CA ALA A 19 8.36 -6.84 8.73
C ALA A 19 7.66 -8.21 8.54
N VAL A 20 8.39 -9.15 7.95
CA VAL A 20 8.00 -10.55 7.83
C VAL A 20 7.80 -11.16 9.22
N ALA A 21 6.75 -11.97 9.39
CA ALA A 21 6.37 -12.55 10.69
C ALA A 21 7.36 -13.61 11.22
N LEU A 22 8.25 -14.13 10.37
CA LEU A 22 9.20 -15.18 10.71
C LEU A 22 10.65 -14.71 10.51
N PRO A 23 11.60 -15.23 11.31
CA PRO A 23 13.02 -14.99 11.08
C PRO A 23 13.44 -15.42 9.68
N MET A 24 14.18 -14.54 9.01
CA MET A 24 14.67 -14.72 7.64
C MET A 24 16.20 -14.70 7.63
N ARG A 25 16.80 -15.45 6.70
CA ARG A 25 18.22 -15.27 6.36
C ARG A 25 18.38 -14.19 5.30
N VAL A 26 19.31 -13.29 5.54
CA VAL A 26 19.70 -12.28 4.56
C VAL A 26 20.30 -12.95 3.34
N HIS A 27 19.80 -12.62 2.15
CA HIS A 27 20.36 -13.07 0.90
C HIS A 27 20.10 -12.06 -0.22
N LEU A 28 20.89 -12.16 -1.28
CA LEU A 28 20.78 -11.33 -2.48
C LEU A 28 20.12 -12.13 -3.60
N LEU A 29 19.12 -11.53 -4.23
CA LEU A 29 18.50 -12.05 -5.45
C LEU A 29 18.97 -11.18 -6.64
N PRO A 30 19.77 -11.73 -7.56
CA PRO A 30 20.14 -11.03 -8.78
C PRO A 30 18.92 -10.98 -9.72
N LEU A 31 18.70 -9.84 -10.38
CA LEU A 31 17.62 -9.69 -11.37
C LEU A 31 17.85 -10.60 -12.57
N SER A 32 16.78 -11.22 -13.07
CA SER A 32 16.84 -11.96 -14.32
C SER A 32 16.78 -11.03 -15.53
N ASN A 33 17.13 -11.54 -16.71
CA ASN A 33 16.99 -10.78 -17.96
C ASN A 33 15.56 -10.27 -18.20
N HIS A 34 14.54 -10.97 -17.70
CA HIS A 34 13.14 -10.54 -17.83
C HIS A 34 12.82 -9.34 -16.95
N ASP A 35 13.39 -9.30 -15.75
CA ASP A 35 13.21 -8.19 -14.80
C ASP A 35 13.88 -6.90 -15.31
N LEU A 36 14.93 -7.04 -16.13
CA LEU A 36 15.67 -5.93 -16.74
C LEU A 36 15.02 -5.38 -18.03
N LEU A 37 13.96 -6.02 -18.54
CA LEU A 37 13.27 -5.53 -19.75
C LEU A 37 12.55 -4.21 -19.50
N LEU A 38 12.09 -3.98 -18.27
CA LEU A 38 11.41 -2.77 -17.88
C LEU A 38 12.38 -1.82 -17.18
N PRO A 39 12.34 -0.52 -17.50
CA PRO A 39 13.04 0.46 -16.68
C PRO A 39 12.54 0.40 -15.24
N PRO A 40 13.34 0.84 -14.26
CA PRO A 40 12.93 0.89 -12.86
C PRO A 40 11.79 1.91 -12.71
N VAL A 41 10.55 1.44 -12.74
CA VAL A 41 9.34 2.25 -12.57
C VAL A 41 8.54 1.72 -11.39
N ASP A 42 7.92 2.63 -10.66
CA ASP A 42 7.02 2.24 -9.59
C ASP A 42 5.58 2.17 -10.13
N VAL A 43 4.94 1.02 -9.95
CA VAL A 43 3.56 0.75 -10.38
C VAL A 43 2.64 0.94 -9.18
N ALA A 44 1.70 1.87 -9.29
CA ALA A 44 0.70 2.13 -8.27
C ALA A 44 -0.62 1.42 -8.60
N VAL A 45 -1.14 0.65 -7.65
CA VAL A 45 -2.50 0.09 -7.69
C VAL A 45 -3.27 0.60 -6.49
N PHE A 46 -4.56 0.90 -6.69
CA PHE A 46 -5.44 1.25 -5.58
C PHE A 46 -6.72 0.42 -5.56
N PHE A 47 -7.19 0.14 -4.35
CA PHE A 47 -8.40 -0.63 -4.11
C PHE A 47 -9.35 0.18 -3.25
N CYS A 48 -10.61 0.29 -3.67
CA CYS A 48 -11.65 1.02 -2.94
C CYS A 48 -12.65 0.03 -2.35
N TYR A 49 -12.78 0.03 -1.03
CA TYR A 49 -13.71 -0.83 -0.31
C TYR A 49 -14.79 -0.01 0.36
N LYS A 50 -16.01 -0.53 0.45
CA LYS A 50 -17.07 0.08 1.25
C LYS A 50 -16.78 -0.10 2.75
N ASN A 51 -16.86 0.96 3.53
CA ASN A 51 -16.62 0.94 4.96
C ASN A 51 -17.77 0.19 5.69
N PRO A 52 -17.45 -0.88 6.44
CA PRO A 52 -18.44 -1.66 7.16
C PRO A 52 -19.10 -0.91 8.34
N THR A 53 -18.57 0.23 8.82
CA THR A 53 -19.19 0.98 9.94
C THR A 53 -20.55 1.59 9.58
N THR A 54 -20.88 1.73 8.30
CA THR A 54 -22.25 2.10 7.85
C THR A 54 -23.22 0.92 7.82
N THR A 55 -22.72 -0.31 7.95
CA THR A 55 -23.47 -1.58 7.92
C THR A 55 -23.61 -2.19 9.32
N THR A 56 -23.29 -1.45 10.39
CA THR A 56 -23.46 -1.90 11.78
C THR A 56 -24.93 -2.17 12.14
N THR A 57 -25.89 -1.74 11.31
CA THR A 57 -27.32 -2.01 11.47
C THR A 57 -27.82 -3.31 10.81
N ARG A 58 -27.02 -4.03 10.01
CA ARG A 58 -27.53 -5.19 9.22
C ARG A 58 -26.90 -6.55 9.51
N LEU A 59 -25.89 -6.63 10.35
CA LEU A 59 -25.32 -7.92 10.81
C LEU A 59 -25.76 -8.21 12.25
N ILE A 60 -27.07 -8.19 12.51
CA ILE A 60 -27.64 -8.81 13.71
C ILE A 60 -27.53 -10.33 13.50
N GLY A 61 -26.33 -10.86 13.69
CA GLY A 61 -26.10 -12.29 13.87
C GLY A 61 -26.63 -12.74 15.23
N LYS A 62 -27.04 -14.00 15.32
CA LYS A 62 -27.81 -14.63 16.41
C LYS A 62 -27.16 -14.65 17.81
N GLU A 63 -26.06 -13.95 18.04
CA GLU A 63 -25.43 -13.81 19.36
C GLU A 63 -25.06 -12.34 19.53
N GLY A 64 -25.64 -11.68 20.53
CA GLY A 64 -25.66 -10.22 20.72
C GLY A 64 -24.32 -9.54 21.03
N ALA A 65 -23.23 -9.92 20.36
CA ALA A 65 -21.95 -9.23 20.40
C ALA A 65 -21.88 -8.21 19.25
N LEU A 66 -21.91 -6.92 19.61
CA LEU A 66 -21.64 -5.81 18.70
C LEU A 66 -20.19 -5.91 18.20
N MET A 67 -19.96 -6.47 17.01
CA MET A 67 -18.64 -6.37 16.37
C MET A 67 -18.46 -4.97 15.77
N LEU A 68 -18.03 -4.04 16.63
CA LEU A 68 -17.62 -2.70 16.21
C LEU A 68 -16.21 -2.78 15.62
N PHE A 69 -16.09 -3.02 14.32
CA PHE A 69 -14.81 -2.88 13.64
C PHE A 69 -14.44 -1.40 13.56
N THR A 70 -13.54 -0.98 14.44
CA THR A 70 -12.92 0.34 14.35
C THR A 70 -11.87 0.36 13.23
N PHE A 71 -11.63 1.52 12.64
CA PHE A 71 -10.57 1.71 11.65
C PHE A 71 -9.19 1.24 12.16
N ALA A 72 -8.91 1.47 13.44
CA ALA A 72 -7.69 1.00 14.09
C ALA A 72 -7.61 -0.55 14.13
N SER A 73 -8.73 -1.22 14.40
CA SER A 73 -8.82 -2.69 14.36
C SER A 73 -8.57 -3.22 12.94
N MET A 74 -9.17 -2.60 11.92
CA MET A 74 -8.94 -2.97 10.52
C MET A 74 -7.48 -2.81 10.10
N ILE A 75 -6.84 -1.71 10.47
CA ILE A 75 -5.41 -1.51 10.24
C ILE A 75 -4.58 -2.59 10.92
N GLY A 76 -4.89 -2.92 12.17
CA GLY A 76 -4.20 -3.97 12.92
C GLY A 76 -4.29 -5.33 12.21
N VAL A 77 -5.48 -5.70 11.74
CA VAL A 77 -5.70 -6.93 10.96
C VAL A 77 -4.90 -6.89 9.66
N LEU A 78 -4.94 -5.77 8.91
CA LEU A 78 -4.22 -5.64 7.65
C LEU A 78 -2.71 -5.75 7.82
N LYS A 79 -2.12 -5.08 8.82
CA LYS A 79 -0.69 -5.18 9.13
C LYS A 79 -0.29 -6.61 9.49
N LYS A 80 -1.10 -7.29 10.31
CA LYS A 80 -0.85 -8.68 10.69
C LYS A 80 -0.92 -9.63 9.49
N ALA A 81 -1.97 -9.50 8.67
CA ALA A 81 -2.13 -10.30 7.46
C ALA A 81 -0.98 -10.05 6.47
N MET A 82 -0.54 -8.80 6.32
CA MET A 82 0.60 -8.45 5.47
C MET A 82 1.91 -9.06 5.98
N SER A 83 2.18 -8.95 7.29
CA SER A 83 3.36 -9.59 7.91
C SER A 83 3.39 -11.11 7.68
N GLN A 84 2.23 -11.76 7.67
CA GLN A 84 2.09 -13.18 7.35
C GLN A 84 2.27 -13.46 5.85
N ALA A 85 1.70 -12.66 4.96
CA ALA A 85 1.86 -12.81 3.51
C ALA A 85 3.31 -12.62 3.06
N LEU A 86 4.04 -11.71 3.70
CA LEU A 86 5.46 -11.46 3.45
C LEU A 86 6.34 -12.67 3.77
N VAL A 87 5.85 -13.70 4.47
CA VAL A 87 6.60 -14.96 4.62
C VAL A 87 6.80 -15.65 3.26
N SER A 88 5.75 -15.68 2.43
CA SER A 88 5.82 -16.24 1.07
C SER A 88 6.35 -15.22 0.06
N TYR A 89 5.99 -13.94 0.23
CA TYR A 89 6.37 -12.86 -0.66
C TYR A 89 7.46 -11.97 -0.06
N TYR A 90 8.46 -12.63 0.48
CA TYR A 90 9.55 -12.02 1.21
C TYR A 90 10.43 -11.03 0.39
N PRO A 91 10.53 -11.13 -0.95
CA PRO A 91 11.19 -10.11 -1.78
C PRO A 91 10.63 -8.70 -1.56
N PHE A 92 9.33 -8.55 -1.28
CA PHE A 92 8.72 -7.23 -1.06
C PHE A 92 9.16 -6.55 0.24
N ALA A 93 9.71 -7.29 1.19
CA ALA A 93 10.29 -6.77 2.42
C ALA A 93 11.81 -6.51 2.32
N GLY A 94 12.37 -6.54 1.11
CA GLY A 94 13.78 -6.26 0.85
C GLY A 94 14.03 -4.83 0.35
N GLU A 95 15.28 -4.59 -0.04
CA GLU A 95 15.75 -3.30 -0.56
C GLU A 95 16.50 -3.48 -1.88
N VAL A 96 16.37 -2.49 -2.77
CA VAL A 96 17.12 -2.46 -4.03
C VAL A 96 18.51 -1.90 -3.76
N VAL A 97 19.52 -2.72 -4.01
CA VAL A 97 20.94 -2.33 -3.92
C VAL A 97 21.59 -2.46 -5.30
N HIS A 98 22.79 -1.91 -5.47
CA HIS A 98 23.54 -2.03 -6.72
C HIS A 98 24.87 -2.72 -6.46
N ASN A 99 25.30 -3.58 -7.39
CA ASN A 99 26.62 -4.18 -7.32
C ASN A 99 27.73 -3.19 -7.72
N THR A 100 28.99 -3.62 -7.66
CA THR A 100 30.15 -2.79 -8.02
C THR A 100 30.17 -2.35 -9.48
N VAL A 101 29.42 -3.00 -10.35
CA VAL A 101 29.27 -2.70 -11.78
C VAL A 101 28.02 -1.86 -12.05
N GLY A 102 27.22 -1.56 -11.02
CA GLY A 102 26.01 -0.74 -11.11
C GLY A 102 24.75 -1.50 -11.50
N GLU A 103 24.76 -2.83 -11.52
CA GLU A 103 23.55 -3.62 -11.78
C GLU A 103 22.70 -3.69 -10.52
N PRO A 104 21.37 -3.51 -10.63
CA PRO A 104 20.47 -3.64 -9.49
C PRO A 104 20.46 -5.09 -8.98
N GLN A 105 20.24 -5.24 -7.68
CA GLN A 105 20.06 -6.51 -6.98
C GLN A 105 19.07 -6.31 -5.85
N LEU A 106 18.30 -7.34 -5.51
CA LEU A 106 17.39 -7.28 -4.37
C LEU A 106 18.05 -7.87 -3.13
N LEU A 107 18.24 -7.05 -2.11
CA LEU A 107 18.68 -7.47 -0.80
C LEU A 107 17.47 -7.85 0.05
N CYS A 108 17.23 -9.14 0.22
CA CYS A 108 16.21 -9.66 1.11
C CYS A 108 16.72 -9.68 2.56
N ASN A 109 16.71 -8.51 3.22
CA ASN A 109 17.18 -8.31 4.59
C ASN A 109 16.05 -8.15 5.62
N ASN A 110 14.79 -8.35 5.22
CA ASN A 110 13.61 -8.08 6.03
C ASN A 110 13.58 -6.62 6.55
N HIS A 111 14.01 -5.65 5.73
CA HIS A 111 13.79 -4.23 5.97
C HIS A 111 12.30 -3.95 6.24
N GLY A 112 11.41 -4.64 5.53
CA GLY A 112 9.96 -4.54 5.70
C GLY A 112 9.32 -3.52 4.76
N VAL A 113 8.00 -3.44 4.85
CA VAL A 113 7.14 -2.63 3.98
C VAL A 113 6.71 -1.37 4.72
N ASP A 114 6.91 -0.22 4.08
CA ASP A 114 6.41 1.07 4.59
C ASP A 114 4.87 1.07 4.56
N PHE A 115 4.25 1.01 5.73
CA PHE A 115 2.81 1.10 5.94
C PHE A 115 2.43 2.50 6.43
N ILE A 116 1.75 3.26 5.57
CA ILE A 116 1.40 4.65 5.79
C ILE A 116 -0.10 4.75 6.08
N GLU A 117 -0.44 5.32 7.23
CA GLU A 117 -1.81 5.72 7.56
C GLU A 117 -1.98 7.19 7.22
N ALA A 118 -2.87 7.47 6.27
CA ALA A 118 -3.12 8.80 5.77
C ALA A 118 -4.61 9.14 5.78
N PHE A 119 -4.91 10.43 5.71
CA PHE A 119 -6.26 10.97 5.69
C PHE A 119 -6.37 11.90 4.49
N ALA A 120 -7.39 11.68 3.66
CA ALA A 120 -7.64 12.54 2.52
C ALA A 120 -8.92 13.33 2.78
N HIS A 121 -8.88 14.64 2.55
CA HIS A 121 -10.02 15.55 2.71
C HIS A 121 -10.89 15.63 1.45
N VAL A 122 -10.96 14.55 0.66
CA VAL A 122 -11.70 14.48 -0.60
C VAL A 122 -12.55 13.21 -0.61
N GLU A 123 -13.79 13.30 -1.10
CA GLU A 123 -14.64 12.14 -1.29
C GLU A 123 -14.21 11.32 -2.52
N LEU A 124 -14.39 10.00 -2.49
CA LEU A 124 -14.05 9.12 -3.62
C LEU A 124 -14.89 9.46 -4.87
N GLN A 125 -16.12 9.97 -4.73
CA GLN A 125 -16.90 10.49 -5.88
C GLN A 125 -16.31 11.78 -6.45
N GLY A 126 -15.53 12.52 -5.66
CA GLY A 126 -14.82 13.71 -6.11
C GLY A 126 -13.52 13.40 -6.86
N LEU A 127 -13.09 12.14 -6.92
CA LEU A 127 -11.92 11.74 -7.68
C LEU A 127 -12.26 11.53 -9.16
N ASN A 128 -11.49 12.18 -10.03
CA ASN A 128 -11.60 11.98 -11.47
C ASN A 128 -10.78 10.75 -11.88
N PHE A 129 -11.43 9.58 -11.94
CA PHE A 129 -10.79 8.36 -12.42
C PHE A 129 -10.54 8.34 -13.93
N TYR A 130 -11.23 9.19 -14.69
CA TYR A 130 -11.01 9.31 -16.14
C TYR A 130 -9.68 10.01 -16.45
N ASN A 131 -9.23 10.91 -15.57
CA ASN A 131 -7.93 11.57 -15.70
C ASN A 131 -7.14 11.45 -14.37
N PRO A 132 -6.36 10.36 -14.19
CA PRO A 132 -5.67 10.08 -12.94
C PRO A 132 -4.57 11.11 -12.63
N ASP A 133 -3.98 11.74 -13.63
CA ASP A 133 -2.93 12.76 -13.48
C ASP A 133 -3.45 13.97 -12.67
N TYR A 134 -4.75 14.28 -12.81
CA TYR A 134 -5.37 15.39 -12.10
C TYR A 134 -5.73 15.09 -10.65
N SER A 135 -6.21 13.87 -10.35
CA SER A 135 -6.80 13.55 -9.05
C SER A 135 -5.97 12.61 -8.18
N ILE A 136 -5.10 11.81 -8.79
CA ILE A 136 -4.42 10.66 -8.17
C ILE A 136 -2.91 10.84 -8.15
N GLU A 137 -2.32 11.11 -9.32
CA GLU A 137 -0.87 11.16 -9.48
C GLU A 137 -0.25 12.28 -8.62
N GLY A 138 0.81 11.95 -7.88
CA GLY A 138 1.51 12.88 -7.01
C GLY A 138 0.75 13.35 -5.76
N LYS A 139 -0.53 12.97 -5.61
CA LYS A 139 -1.40 13.37 -4.49
C LYS A 139 -1.73 12.20 -3.57
N LEU A 140 -2.31 11.13 -4.12
CA LEU A 140 -2.82 9.99 -3.35
C LEU A 140 -1.87 8.78 -3.34
N VAL A 141 -1.01 8.67 -4.36
CA VAL A 141 -0.02 7.59 -4.45
C VAL A 141 1.06 7.79 -3.38
N PRO A 142 1.32 6.80 -2.51
CA PRO A 142 2.40 6.90 -1.54
C PRO A 142 3.74 7.07 -2.23
N LYS A 143 4.61 7.90 -1.67
CA LYS A 143 6.01 7.98 -2.12
C LYS A 143 6.81 6.96 -1.33
N LYS A 144 7.40 6.00 -2.03
CA LYS A 144 8.35 5.05 -1.44
C LYS A 144 9.67 5.77 -1.17
N LYS A 145 10.17 5.71 0.06
CA LYS A 145 11.49 6.25 0.40
C LYS A 145 12.58 5.23 0.09
N GLN A 146 12.41 4.01 0.59
CA GLN A 146 13.31 2.86 0.44
C GLN A 146 12.47 1.57 0.36
N GLY A 147 13.06 0.49 -0.15
CA GLY A 147 12.38 -0.81 -0.26
C GLY A 147 11.69 -1.08 -1.60
N VAL A 148 10.95 -2.19 -1.68
CA VAL A 148 10.27 -2.64 -2.91
C VAL A 148 8.80 -2.25 -2.94
N LEU A 149 8.12 -2.34 -1.80
CA LEU A 149 6.68 -2.10 -1.65
C LEU A 149 6.40 -1.02 -0.61
N SER A 150 5.47 -0.12 -0.91
CA SER A 150 4.85 0.77 0.09
C SER A 150 3.33 0.67 0.02
N VAL A 151 2.69 0.66 1.19
CA VAL A 151 1.25 0.52 1.33
C VAL A 151 0.69 1.73 2.04
N GLN A 152 -0.29 2.42 1.45
CA GLN A 152 -0.99 3.53 2.11
C GLN A 152 -2.46 3.20 2.30
N ASN A 153 -2.93 3.47 3.50
CA ASN A 153 -4.34 3.38 3.84
C ASN A 153 -4.91 4.78 4.13
N GLY A 154 -5.95 5.16 3.40
CA GLY A 154 -6.70 6.41 3.56
C GLY A 154 -7.97 6.27 4.40
N LYS A 155 -8.13 7.07 5.47
CA LYS A 155 -9.45 7.32 6.10
C LYS A 155 -10.06 8.64 5.58
N ASN A 156 -11.39 8.67 5.46
CA ASN A 156 -12.22 9.82 5.03
C ASN A 156 -12.36 10.07 3.52
N LEU A 157 -12.14 9.08 2.67
CA LEU A 157 -12.65 9.16 1.29
C LEU A 157 -14.17 8.93 1.17
N PHE A 158 -14.81 8.52 2.27
CA PHE A 158 -16.25 8.60 2.56
C PHE A 158 -16.40 8.20 4.04
N PRO A 159 -17.48 8.54 4.77
CA PRO A 159 -17.88 7.77 5.96
C PRO A 159 -18.08 6.27 5.62
N SER A 160 -18.22 5.95 4.33
CA SER A 160 -18.48 4.64 3.75
C SER A 160 -17.35 4.05 2.88
N ALA A 161 -16.07 4.50 2.89
CA ALA A 161 -15.02 3.86 2.07
C ALA A 161 -13.58 3.89 2.61
N PHE A 162 -12.80 2.85 2.29
CA PHE A 162 -11.36 2.65 2.60
C PHE A 162 -10.59 2.50 1.30
N ILE A 163 -9.45 3.19 1.14
CA ILE A 163 -8.58 3.02 -0.03
C ILE A 163 -7.23 2.45 0.39
N LEU A 164 -6.85 1.34 -0.24
CA LEU A 164 -5.52 0.75 -0.15
C LEU A 164 -4.73 1.10 -1.39
N TRP A 165 -3.59 1.77 -1.23
CA TRP A 165 -2.60 1.95 -2.30
C TRP A 165 -1.46 0.97 -2.10
N ALA A 166 -1.00 0.36 -3.17
CA ALA A 166 0.24 -0.41 -3.21
C ALA A 166 1.13 0.16 -4.31
N LEU A 167 2.36 0.51 -3.96
CA LEU A 167 3.38 0.96 -4.90
C LEU A 167 4.46 -0.11 -5.00
N ILE A 168 4.59 -0.75 -6.16
CA ILE A 168 5.50 -1.89 -6.39
C ILE A 168 6.56 -1.47 -7.40
N HIS A 169 7.83 -1.78 -7.11
CA HIS A 169 8.88 -1.61 -8.10
C HIS A 169 8.78 -2.68 -9.19
N SER A 170 8.64 -2.27 -10.46
CA SER A 170 8.34 -3.16 -11.59
C SER A 170 9.38 -4.25 -11.84
N SER A 171 10.64 -3.98 -11.50
CA SER A 171 11.77 -4.88 -11.78
C SER A 171 11.87 -6.10 -10.85
N PHE A 172 10.82 -6.42 -10.07
CA PHE A 172 10.86 -7.58 -9.14
C PHE A 172 9.61 -8.46 -9.20
N ALA A 173 8.84 -8.40 -10.30
CA ALA A 173 7.57 -9.12 -10.44
C ALA A 173 7.70 -10.65 -10.64
N THR A 174 8.93 -11.20 -10.69
CA THR A 174 9.18 -12.56 -11.20
C THR A 174 9.69 -13.58 -10.16
N TYR A 175 9.57 -13.31 -8.86
CA TYR A 175 10.02 -14.21 -7.77
C TYR A 175 8.88 -14.77 -6.91
#